data_AF-A0A2R6ALB1-F1
#
_entry.id   AF-A0A2R6ALB1-F1
#
_cell.length_a   1.000
_cell.length_b   1.000
_cell.length_c   1.000
_cell.angle_alpha   90.00
_cell.angle_beta   90.00
_cell.angle_gamma   90.00
#
_symmetry.space_group_name_H-M   'P 1'
#
loop_
_entity.id
_entity.type
_entity.pdbx_description
1 polymer ?
#
loop_
_entity_poly.entity_id
_entity_poly.type
_entity_poly.pdbx_seq_one_letter_code
_entity_poly.pdbx_strand_id
1 'polypeptide(L)'
;MIRKLLKQGAIWVVRSYGSHGPVDITAIFPDHVKLIQVKKNYVSPKERKLLEGFAASFKAQNIKVELWISKNGRFSVQTVSAG
;
A
#
# COMPACT_ATOMS: atom_id res chain seq x y z
N MET A 1 -6.65 10.68 1.01
CA MET A 1 -6.05 9.45 0.47
C MET A 1 -6.95 8.79 -0.57
N ILE A 2 -8.16 8.35 -0.23
CA ILE A 2 -9.14 7.82 -1.21
C ILE A 2 -9.36 8.79 -2.38
N ARG A 3 -9.71 10.06 -2.11
CA ARG A 3 -9.84 11.10 -3.14
C ARG A 3 -8.58 11.28 -4.01
N LYS A 4 -7.38 11.06 -3.44
CA LYS A 4 -6.12 11.15 -4.20
C LYS A 4 -5.99 9.98 -5.17
N LEU A 5 -6.28 8.77 -4.71
CA LEU A 5 -6.22 7.55 -5.54
C LEU A 5 -7.25 7.59 -6.67
N LEU A 6 -8.47 8.05 -6.39
CA LEU A 6 -9.50 8.27 -7.42
C LEU A 6 -9.04 9.29 -8.46
N LYS A 7 -8.46 10.41 -8.04
CA LYS A 7 -7.87 11.41 -8.96
C LYS A 7 -6.69 10.87 -9.78
N GLN A 8 -6.01 9.83 -9.30
CA GLN A 8 -4.93 9.14 -10.02
C GLN A 8 -5.46 8.10 -11.02
N GLY A 9 -6.77 7.91 -11.13
CA GLY A 9 -7.38 6.96 -12.06
C GLY A 9 -7.81 5.63 -11.43
N ALA A 10 -7.82 5.51 -10.09
CA ALA A 10 -8.40 4.33 -9.46
C ALA A 10 -9.91 4.29 -9.74
N ILE A 11 -10.39 3.15 -10.21
CA ILE A 11 -11.83 2.90 -10.46
C ILE A 11 -12.55 2.45 -9.19
N TRP A 12 -11.83 1.85 -8.24
CA TRP A 12 -12.38 1.37 -6.98
C TRP A 12 -11.33 1.46 -5.87
N VAL A 13 -11.73 1.92 -4.69
CA VAL A 13 -10.84 2.05 -3.53
C VAL A 13 -11.56 1.59 -2.28
N VAL A 14 -11.00 0.59 -1.59
CA VAL A 14 -11.51 0.05 -0.34
C VAL A 14 -10.49 0.30 0.76
N ARG A 15 -10.98 0.70 1.93
CA ARG A 15 -10.19 0.76 3.17
C ARG A 15 -10.60 -0.40 4.07
N SER A 16 -9.64 -1.18 4.54
CA SER A 16 -9.88 -2.19 5.58
C SER A 16 -10.08 -1.48 6.92
N TYR A 17 -11.27 -1.63 7.52
CA TYR A 17 -11.58 -1.06 8.83
C TYR A 17 -11.02 -1.99 9.93
N GLY A 18 -10.24 -1.45 10.88
CA GLY A 18 -9.69 -2.24 12.00
C GLY A 18 -8.57 -3.23 11.63
N SER A 19 -7.84 -2.98 10.55
CA SER A 19 -6.84 -3.89 10.00
C SER A 19 -5.74 -4.31 11.00
N HIS A 20 -5.68 -5.61 11.33
CA HIS A 20 -4.48 -6.32 11.80
C HIS A 20 -3.67 -6.92 10.63
N GLY A 21 -4.10 -6.65 9.39
CA GLY A 21 -3.49 -7.20 8.17
C GLY A 21 -2.39 -6.31 7.59
N PRO A 22 -1.68 -6.81 6.56
CA PRO A 22 -0.56 -6.11 5.94
C PRO A 22 -0.98 -4.97 4.98
N VAL A 23 -2.29 -4.69 4.83
CA VAL A 23 -2.82 -3.70 3.88
C VAL A 23 -3.97 -2.93 4.52
N ASP A 24 -3.88 -1.60 4.50
CA ASP A 24 -4.94 -0.70 4.97
C ASP A 24 -5.90 -0.29 3.84
N ILE A 25 -5.38 -0.23 2.61
CA ILE A 25 -6.12 0.27 1.45
C ILE A 25 -5.83 -0.60 0.23
N THR A 26 -6.87 -1.03 -0.46
CA THR A 26 -6.79 -1.62 -1.79
C THR A 26 -7.33 -0.62 -2.80
N ALA A 27 -6.55 -0.29 -3.82
CA ALA A 27 -6.97 0.57 -4.92
C ALA A 27 -6.81 -0.17 -6.25
N ILE A 28 -7.89 -0.23 -7.03
CA ILE A 28 -7.95 -0.91 -8.32
C ILE A 28 -7.91 0.15 -9.42
N PHE A 29 -7.01 -0.03 -10.38
CA PHE A 29 -6.86 0.75 -11.60
C PHE A 29 -7.20 -0.15 -12.80
N PRO A 30 -7.43 0.41 -14.01
CA PRO A 30 -7.75 -0.40 -15.19
C PRO A 30 -6.70 -1.47 -15.54
N ASP A 31 -5.43 -1.20 -15.27
CA ASP A 31 -4.28 -2.02 -15.65
C ASP A 31 -3.54 -2.64 -14.45
N HIS A 32 -3.78 -2.17 -13.23
CA HIS A 32 -3.04 -2.62 -12.05
C HIS A 32 -3.83 -2.48 -10.73
N VAL A 33 -3.32 -3.12 -9.68
CA VAL A 33 -3.83 -3.02 -8.31
C VAL A 33 -2.73 -2.48 -7.41
N LYS A 34 -3.08 -1.56 -6.51
CA LYS A 34 -2.22 -1.08 -5.43
C LYS A 34 -2.74 -1.58 -4.09
N LEU A 35 -1.89 -2.31 -3.39
CA LEU A 35 -2.10 -2.75 -2.02
C LEU A 35 -1.26 -1.86 -1.11
N ILE A 36 -1.91 -0.95 -0.39
CA ILE A 36 -1.26 0.15 0.29
C ILE A 36 -1.34 -0.06 1.80
N GLN A 37 -0.19 -0.15 2.45
CA GLN A 37 -0.06 -0.01 3.91
C GLN A 37 0.23 1.44 4.26
N VAL A 38 -0.48 1.98 5.25
CA VAL A 38 -0.29 3.34 5.75
C VAL A 38 0.33 3.27 7.14
N LYS A 39 1.37 4.08 7.37
CA LYS A 39 2.01 4.22 8.68
C LYS A 39 2.21 5.68 9.03
N LYS A 40 2.20 5.98 10.33
CA LYS A 40 2.53 7.31 10.86
C LYS A 40 3.98 7.31 11.31
N ASN A 41 4.78 8.23 10.78
CA ASN A 41 6.19 8.49 11.11
C ASN A 41 7.20 7.38 10.77
N TYR A 42 6.90 6.12 11.07
CA TYR A 42 7.88 5.03 11.05
C TYR A 42 7.23 3.68 10.73
N VAL A 43 8.01 2.78 10.13
CA VAL A 43 7.71 1.35 9.98
C VAL A 43 8.85 0.57 10.62
N SER A 44 8.53 -0.40 11.47
CA SER A 44 9.57 -1.23 12.07
C SER A 44 10.22 -2.17 11.03
N PRO A 45 11.48 -2.63 11.23
CA PRO A 45 12.11 -3.57 10.31
C PRO A 45 11.34 -4.89 10.22
N LYS A 46 10.69 -5.31 11.31
CA LYS A 46 9.84 -6.51 11.35
C LYS A 46 8.61 -6.35 10.46
N GLU A 47 7.90 -5.23 10.57
CA GLU A 47 6.75 -4.94 9.69
C GLU A 47 7.17 -4.75 8.24
N ARG A 48 8.32 -4.11 8.00
CA ARG A 48 8.92 -3.96 6.67
C ARG A 48 9.16 -5.33 6.03
N LYS A 49 9.79 -6.26 6.75
CA LYS A 49 10.03 -7.62 6.28
C LYS A 49 8.74 -8.41 6.03
N LEU A 50 7.70 -8.20 6.85
CA LEU A 50 6.38 -8.78 6.63
C LEU A 50 5.74 -8.25 5.33
N LEU A 51 5.84 -6.94 5.07
CA LEU A 51 5.36 -6.33 3.83
C LEU A 51 6.14 -6.81 2.61
N GLU A 52 7.45 -6.99 2.71
CA GLU A 52 8.30 -7.52 1.64
C GLU A 52 7.95 -8.98 1.34
N GLY A 53 7.77 -9.82 2.36
CA GLY A 53 7.29 -11.19 2.19
C GLY A 53 5.87 -11.24 1.60
N PHE A 54 4.99 -10.33 2.01
CA PHE A 54 3.66 -10.19 1.42
C PHE A 54 3.74 -9.78 -0.06
N ALA A 55 4.59 -8.81 -0.41
CA ALA A 55 4.84 -8.41 -1.80
C ALA A 55 5.37 -9.58 -2.64
N ALA A 56 6.31 -10.35 -2.11
CA ALA A 56 6.88 -11.53 -2.76
C ALA A 56 5.85 -12.64 -3.03
N SER A 57 4.75 -12.70 -2.27
CA SER A 57 3.70 -13.70 -2.46
C SER A 57 2.89 -13.51 -3.75
N PHE A 58 2.93 -12.32 -4.35
CA PHE A 58 2.22 -12.02 -5.59
C PHE A 58 3.09 -12.35 -6.81
N LYS A 59 2.65 -13.34 -7.60
CA LYS A 59 3.27 -13.67 -8.90
C LYS A 59 2.83 -12.71 -10.02
N ALA A 60 1.75 -11.96 -9.80
CA ALA A 60 1.17 -11.08 -10.81
C ALA A 60 1.89 -9.72 -10.83
N GLN A 61 2.47 -9.37 -11.98
CA GLN A 61 3.25 -8.13 -12.16
C GLN A 61 2.43 -6.85 -12.07
N ASN A 62 1.10 -6.96 -12.21
CA ASN A 62 0.18 -5.84 -12.12
C ASN A 62 -0.29 -5.56 -10.68
N ILE A 63 0.24 -6.26 -9.67
CA ILE A 63 -0.02 -5.98 -8.26
C ILE A 63 1.19 -5.28 -7.66
N LYS A 64 0.97 -4.09 -7.11
CA LYS A 64 2.01 -3.29 -6.44
C LYS A 64 1.69 -3.17 -4.96
N VAL A 65 2.62 -3.58 -4.11
CA VAL A 65 2.54 -3.31 -2.68
C VAL A 65 3.25 -1.98 -2.40
N GLU A 66 2.56 -1.03 -1.78
CA GLU A 66 3.10 0.29 -1.46
C GLU A 66 3.04 0.55 0.04
N LEU A 67 4.09 1.19 0.56
CA LEU A 67 4.12 1.74 1.92
C LEU A 67 4.02 3.27 1.85
N TRP A 68 2.98 3.81 2.46
CA TRP A 68 2.72 5.24 2.55
C TRP A 68 3.01 5.71 3.98
N ILE A 69 4.12 6.43 4.17
CA ILE A 69 4.50 6.97 5.48
C ILE A 69 4.02 8.42 5.57
N SER A 70 3.09 8.68 6.48
CA SER A 70 2.63 10.03 6.80
C SER A 70 3.55 10.67 7.85
N LYS A 71 4.14 11.82 7.51
CA LYS A 71 4.93 12.65 8.43
C LYS A 71 4.59 14.12 8.17
N ASN A 72 4.19 14.84 9.23
CA ASN A 72 3.82 16.27 9.17
C ASN A 72 2.81 16.62 8.05
N GLY A 73 1.80 15.78 7.87
CA GLY A 73 0.75 15.98 6.86
C GLY A 73 1.16 15.64 5.41
N ARG A 74 2.41 15.23 5.17
CA ARG A 74 2.89 14.76 3.85
C ARG A 74 3.03 13.25 3.85
N PHE A 75 2.85 12.64 2.69
CA PHE A 75 3.07 11.20 2.48
C PHE A 75 4.32 10.97 1.65
N SER A 76 5.27 10.17 2.14
CA SER A 76 6.26 9.52 1.28
C SER A 76 5.72 8.16 0.83
N VAL A 77 5.89 7.85 -0.44
CA VAL A 77 5.40 6.61 -1.05
C VAL A 77 6.62 5.77 -1.45
N GLN A 78 6.62 4.52 -1.03
CA GLN A 78 7.65 3.55 -1.40
C GLN A 78 6.95 2.33 -2.01
N THR A 79 7.41 1.88 -3.17
CA THR A 79 7.04 0.54 -3.66
C THR A 79 7.85 -0.47 -2.88
N VAL A 80 7.16 -1.46 -2.32
CA VAL A 80 7.78 -2.57 -1.60
C VAL A 80 8.02 -3.68 -2.61
N SER A 81 9.28 -4.05 -2.78
CA SER A 81 9.69 -5.20 -3.60
C SER A 81 10.13 -6.34 -2.70
N ALA A 82 10.15 -7.57 -3.22
CA ALA A 82 10.87 -8.65 -2.56
C ALA A 82 12.35 -8.24 -2.39
N GLY A 83 12.83 -8.26 -1.14
CA GLY A 83 14.24 -8.06 -0.82
C GLY A 83 15.06 -9.33 -0.98
#